data_AF-A0A0A9WRG7-F1
#
_entry.id   AF-A0A0A9WRG7-F1
#
_cell.length_a   1.000
_cell.length_b   1.000
_cell.length_c   1.000
_cell.angle_alpha   90.00
_cell.angle_beta   90.00
_cell.angle_gamma   90.00
#
_symmetry.space_group_name_H-M   'P 1'
#
loop_
_entity.id
_entity.type
_entity.pdbx_description
1 polymer ?
#
loop_
_entity_poly.entity_id
_entity_poly.type
_entity_poly.pdbx_seq_one_letter_code
_entity_poly.pdbx_strand_id
1 'polypeptide(L)'
;MALARVSCILSSEDGDERTILDDYVHTPEHVEDYVTQYSGIHPGDLDPTTSTRNLTTLKATYLKLRALVDAGVIFVGHGLSQDFRVCNIAVPRKQIIDTL
;
A
#
# COMPACT_ATOMS: atom_id res chain seq x y z
N MET A 1 -12.88 -1.24 7.12
CA MET A 1 -11.84 -1.53 6.12
C MET A 1 -10.52 -1.05 6.68
N ALA A 2 -9.52 -1.92 6.69
CA ALA A 2 -8.16 -1.62 7.15
C ALA A 2 -7.16 -1.89 6.02
N LEU A 3 -6.00 -1.24 6.07
CA LEU A 3 -4.93 -1.44 5.11
C LEU A 3 -4.16 -2.71 5.46
N ALA A 4 -4.10 -3.69 4.55
CA ALA A 4 -3.41 -4.97 4.76
C ALA A 4 -2.07 -5.04 4.03
N ARG A 5 -1.97 -4.48 2.83
CA ARG A 5 -0.74 -4.46 2.01
C ARG A 5 -0.70 -3.20 1.16
N VAL A 6 0.49 -2.64 0.97
CA VAL A 6 0.75 -1.59 0.00
C VAL A 6 1.98 -1.96 -0.80
N SER A 7 1.86 -1.88 -2.13
CA SER A 7 2.98 -2.05 -3.04
C SER A 7 3.15 -0.79 -3.89
N CYS A 8 4.37 -0.30 -4.03
CA CYS A 8 4.73 0.79 -4.93
C CYS A 8 5.91 0.37 -5.79
N ILE A 9 5.72 0.51 -7.10
CA ILE A 9 6.75 0.27 -8.10
C ILE A 9 7.18 1.64 -8.62
N LEU A 10 8.49 1.91 -8.59
CA LEU A 10 9.06 3.04 -9.27
C LEU A 10 9.39 2.62 -10.70
N SER A 11 8.92 3.40 -11.67
CA SER A 11 9.35 3.35 -13.05
C SER A 11 9.70 4.78 -13.45
N SER A 12 10.97 5.01 -13.75
CA SER A 12 11.44 6.33 -14.24
C SER A 12 11.63 6.32 -15.74
N GLU A 13 11.98 5.15 -16.30
CA GLU A 13 12.20 4.89 -17.71
C GLU A 13 11.67 3.48 -18.03
N ASP A 14 11.37 3.21 -19.30
CA ASP A 14 10.91 1.89 -19.76
C ASP A 14 11.96 0.82 -19.44
N GLY A 15 11.59 -0.20 -18.67
CA GLY A 15 12.50 -1.29 -18.27
C GLY A 15 13.30 -1.06 -16.99
N ASP A 16 13.13 0.08 -16.30
CA ASP A 16 13.67 0.33 -14.94
C ASP A 16 12.55 0.25 -13.87
N GLU A 17 11.74 -0.81 -13.93
CA GLU A 17 10.73 -1.06 -12.90
C GLU A 17 11.36 -1.72 -11.68
N ARG A 18 11.31 -1.00 -10.55
CA ARG A 18 11.78 -1.53 -9.27
C ARG A 18 10.72 -1.38 -8.18
N THR A 19 10.56 -2.44 -7.39
CA THR A 19 9.72 -2.38 -6.20
C THR A 19 10.42 -1.55 -5.13
N ILE A 20 9.85 -0.39 -4.79
CA ILE A 20 10.37 0.50 -3.73
C ILE A 20 9.64 0.30 -2.40
N LEU A 21 8.45 -0.29 -2.45
CA LEU A 21 7.61 -0.61 -1.31
C LEU A 21 6.84 -1.90 -1.62
N ASP A 22 6.88 -2.88 -0.74
CA ASP A 22 5.95 -4.01 -0.71
C ASP A 22 5.75 -4.40 0.75
N ASP A 23 4.95 -3.60 1.44
CA ASP A 23 4.77 -3.66 2.88
C ASP A 23 3.44 -4.37 3.20
N TYR A 24 3.50 -5.40 4.04
CA TYR A 24 2.34 -5.95 4.72
C TYR A 24 2.17 -5.23 6.05
N VAL A 25 0.94 -4.90 6.42
CA VAL A 25 0.68 -4.09 7.62
C VAL A 25 0.16 -4.98 8.75
N HIS A 26 0.92 -5.03 9.83
CA HIS A 26 0.51 -5.73 11.04
C HIS A 26 -0.83 -5.20 11.55
N THR A 27 -1.78 -6.12 11.71
CA THR A 27 -3.12 -5.83 12.23
C THR A 27 -3.33 -6.69 13.48
N PRO A 28 -3.29 -6.10 14.70
CA PRO A 28 -3.51 -6.83 15.95
C PRO A 28 -5.01 -7.10 16.21
N GLU A 29 -5.89 -6.43 15.49
CA GLU A 29 -7.34 -6.56 15.59
C GLU A 29 -7.83 -7.82 14.87
N HIS A 30 -8.98 -8.33 15.30
CA HIS A 30 -9.62 -9.47 14.63
C HIS A 30 -10.05 -9.09 13.21
N VAL A 31 -9.59 -9.85 12.23
CA VAL A 31 -9.99 -9.71 10.83
C VAL A 31 -11.21 -10.60 10.56
N GLU A 32 -12.37 -9.97 10.35
CA GLU A 32 -13.62 -10.67 10.05
C GLU A 32 -13.61 -11.34 8.66
N ASP A 33 -13.11 -10.62 7.65
CA ASP A 33 -12.97 -11.12 6.28
C ASP A 33 -11.66 -10.59 5.68
N TYR A 34 -10.80 -11.51 5.24
CA TYR A 34 -9.54 -11.21 4.57
C TYR A 34 -9.74 -10.83 3.10
N VAL A 35 -10.91 -11.16 2.54
CA VAL A 35 -11.28 -10.90 1.16
C VAL A 35 -10.25 -11.47 0.17
N THR A 36 -9.68 -12.63 0.51
CA THR A 36 -8.50 -13.22 -0.13
C THR A 36 -8.62 -13.33 -1.65
N GLN A 37 -9.81 -13.60 -2.18
CA GLN A 37 -10.06 -13.69 -3.62
C GLN A 37 -9.72 -12.40 -4.38
N TYR A 38 -9.84 -11.24 -3.73
CA TYR A 38 -9.56 -9.93 -4.33
C TYR A 38 -8.27 -9.32 -3.78
N SER A 39 -7.96 -9.55 -2.50
CA SER A 39 -6.82 -8.93 -1.81
C SER A 39 -5.51 -9.74 -1.91
N GLY A 40 -5.60 -11.06 -2.10
CA GLY A 40 -4.47 -11.98 -1.99
C GLY A 40 -3.91 -12.13 -0.56
N ILE A 41 -4.58 -11.58 0.46
CA ILE A 41 -4.17 -11.69 1.86
C ILE A 41 -4.73 -12.97 2.47
N HIS A 42 -3.87 -13.74 3.12
CA HIS A 42 -4.22 -14.98 3.79
C HIS A 42 -4.12 -14.86 5.33
N PRO A 43 -4.84 -15.71 6.07
CA PRO A 43 -4.65 -15.82 7.51
C PRO A 43 -3.17 -16.06 7.86
N GLY A 44 -2.64 -15.27 8.80
CA GLY A 44 -1.25 -15.31 9.22
C GLY A 44 -0.30 -14.37 8.47
N ASP A 45 -0.70 -13.80 7.32
CA ASP A 45 0.13 -12.82 6.61
C ASP A 45 0.32 -11.50 7.41
N LEU A 46 -0.65 -11.16 8.28
CA LEU A 46 -0.68 -9.90 9.05
C LEU A 46 -0.23 -10.05 10.51
N ASP A 47 0.23 -11.24 10.90
CA ASP A 47 0.62 -11.59 12.27
C ASP A 47 2.17 -11.70 12.37
N PRO A 48 2.83 -11.02 13.32
CA PRO A 48 4.29 -11.02 13.44
C PRO A 48 4.87 -12.39 13.82
N THR A 49 4.06 -13.28 14.38
CA THR A 49 4.49 -14.61 14.82
C THR A 49 4.46 -15.64 13.70
N THR A 50 3.62 -15.44 12.68
CA THR A 50 3.43 -16.41 11.58
C THR A 50 3.78 -15.88 10.20
N SER A 51 3.83 -14.56 10.01
CA SER A 51 4.03 -13.97 8.69
C SER A 51 5.40 -14.28 8.12
N THR A 52 5.43 -14.65 6.84
CA THR A 52 6.65 -14.79 6.03
C THR A 52 6.87 -13.60 5.10
N ARG A 53 6.02 -12.57 5.22
CA ARG A 53 6.02 -11.37 4.38
C ARG A 53 6.87 -10.27 5.02
N ASN A 54 7.12 -9.20 4.27
CA ASN A 54 7.70 -7.97 4.80
C ASN A 54 6.66 -7.23 5.67
N LEU A 55 6.44 -7.75 6.87
CA LEU A 55 5.47 -7.22 7.81
C LEU A 55 6.04 -6.00 8.54
N THR A 56 5.28 -4.91 8.55
CA THR A 56 5.64 -3.67 9.21
C THR A 56 4.45 -3.05 9.94
N THR A 57 4.64 -1.87 10.52
CA THR A 57 3.57 -1.13 11.18
C THR A 57 2.88 -0.16 10.23
N LEU A 58 1.58 0.10 10.45
CA LEU A 58 0.84 1.10 9.68
C LEU A 58 1.54 2.46 9.65
N LYS A 59 2.11 2.88 10.79
CA LYS A 59 2.86 4.14 10.91
C LYS A 59 4.08 4.18 10.00
N ALA A 60 4.84 3.08 9.91
CA ALA A 60 6.02 3.02 9.06
C ALA A 60 5.65 3.11 7.57
N THR A 61 4.66 2.33 7.12
CA THR A 61 4.15 2.39 5.74
C THR A 61 3.61 3.78 5.41
N TYR A 62 2.86 4.40 6.32
CA TYR A 62 2.33 5.74 6.14
C TYR A 62 3.44 6.78 5.95
N LEU A 63 4.50 6.73 6.76
CA LEU A 63 5.62 7.66 6.64
C LEU A 63 6.35 7.51 5.29
N LYS A 64 6.50 6.28 4.77
CA LYS A 64 7.07 6.04 3.45
C LYS A 64 6.19 6.64 2.35
N LEU A 65 4.88 6.38 2.37
CA LEU A 65 3.93 6.97 1.41
C LEU A 65 3.92 8.49 1.50
N ARG A 66 3.94 9.03 2.73
CA ARG A 66 3.97 10.47 2.95
C ARG A 66 5.22 11.12 2.39
N ALA A 67 6.38 10.49 2.56
CA ALA A 67 7.63 10.97 1.97
C ALA A 67 7.56 11.02 0.43
N LEU A 68 6.92 10.05 -0.22
CA LEU A 68 6.71 10.07 -1.68
C LEU A 68 5.80 11.23 -2.11
N VAL A 69 4.71 11.47 -1.38
CA VAL A 69 3.81 12.60 -1.64
C VAL A 69 4.55 13.93 -1.48
N ASP A 70 5.27 14.11 -0.37
CA ASP A 70 6.01 15.34 -0.07
C ASP A 70 7.16 15.57 -1.08
N ALA A 71 7.74 14.50 -1.64
CA ALA A 71 8.74 14.56 -2.70
C ALA A 71 8.18 14.91 -4.08
N GLY A 72 6.86 15.05 -4.24
CA GLY A 72 6.24 15.43 -5.50
C GLY A 72 6.06 14.27 -6.49
N VAL A 73 6.18 13.01 -6.05
CA VAL A 73 6.00 11.83 -6.91
C VAL A 73 4.59 11.82 -7.51
N ILE A 74 4.48 11.40 -8.77
CA ILE A 74 3.20 11.16 -9.45
C ILE A 74 2.83 9.70 -9.23
N PHE A 75 1.67 9.47 -8.63
CA PHE A 75 1.09 8.16 -8.41
C PHE A 75 0.23 7.77 -9.61
N VAL A 76 0.53 6.60 -10.19
CA VAL A 76 -0.21 6.00 -11.29
C VAL A 76 -0.86 4.71 -10.79
N GLY A 77 -2.14 4.50 -11.07
CA GLY A 77 -2.86 3.32 -10.62
C GLY A 77 -4.32 3.33 -11.06
N HIS A 78 -5.11 2.36 -10.59
CA HIS A 78 -6.50 2.18 -10.98
C HIS A 78 -7.41 2.25 -9.74
N GLY A 79 -8.31 3.23 -9.69
CA GLY A 79 -9.20 3.44 -8.55
C GLY A 79 -8.53 4.04 -7.32
N LEU A 80 -7.44 4.79 -7.51
CA LEU A 80 -6.56 5.33 -6.45
C LEU A 80 -7.31 6.17 -5.40
N SER A 81 -8.45 6.77 -5.76
CA SER A 81 -9.26 7.55 -4.83
C SER A 81 -9.73 6.76 -3.60
N GLN A 82 -10.03 5.47 -3.76
CA GLN A 82 -10.42 4.58 -2.67
C GLN A 82 -9.19 4.13 -1.88
N ASP A 83 -8.08 3.85 -2.56
CA ASP A 83 -6.83 3.45 -1.91
C ASP A 83 -6.28 4.54 -0.99
N PHE A 84 -6.24 5.79 -1.45
CA PHE A 84 -5.78 6.91 -0.63
C PHE A 84 -6.70 7.17 0.57
N ARG A 85 -8.01 6.92 0.42
CA ARG A 85 -8.97 6.99 1.52
C ARG A 85 -8.67 5.93 2.59
N VAL A 86 -8.43 4.67 2.19
CA VAL A 86 -8.08 3.58 3.11
C VAL A 86 -6.72 3.81 3.76
N CYS A 87 -5.74 4.31 3.00
CA CYS A 87 -4.42 4.70 3.52
C CYS A 87 -4.47 5.96 4.40
N ASN A 88 -5.61 6.66 4.47
CA ASN A 88 -5.80 7.92 5.18
C ASN A 88 -4.76 9.00 4.80
N ILE A 89 -4.44 9.10 3.51
CA ILE A 89 -3.46 10.05 2.97
C ILE A 89 -4.12 10.98 1.94
N ALA A 90 -3.82 12.28 2.04
CA ALA A 90 -4.27 13.26 1.07
C ALA A 90 -3.17 13.49 0.02
N VAL A 91 -3.44 13.15 -1.23
CA VAL A 91 -2.53 13.37 -2.37
C VAL A 91 -3.07 14.49 -3.25
N PRO A 92 -2.26 15.51 -3.61
CA PRO A 92 -2.68 16.55 -4.52
C PRO A 92 -3.10 15.99 -5.89
N ARG A 93 -4.19 16.52 -6.47
CA ARG A 93 -4.73 16.02 -7.75
C ARG A 93 -3.71 15.98 -8.89
N LYS A 94 -2.77 16.93 -8.91
CA LYS A 94 -1.69 17.00 -9.91
C LYS A 94 -0.69 15.83 -9.84
N GLN A 95 -0.67 15.08 -8.73
CA GLN A 95 0.19 13.93 -8.48
C GLN A 95 -0.57 12.61 -8.68
N ILE A 96 -1.74 12.61 -9.30
CA ILE A 96 -2.56 11.41 -9.48
C ILE A 96 -2.86 11.23 -10.96
N ILE A 97 -2.50 10.05 -11.48
CA ILE A 97 -2.95 9.53 -12.77
C ILE A 97 -3.76 8.28 -12.45
N ASP A 98 -5.08 8.42 -12.46
CA ASP A 98 -6.01 7.31 -12.27
C ASP A 98 -6.43 6.76 -13.64
N THR A 99 -6.35 5.44 -13.81
CA THR A 99 -6.67 4.75 -15.07
C THR A 99 -8.10 4.22 -15.13
N LEU A 100 -8.90 4.42 -14.07
CA LEU A 100 -10.33 4.10 -14.03
C LEU A 100 -11.17 5.01 -14.95
#